data_AF-A0A371J5T0-F1
#
_entry.id   AF-A0A371J5T0-F1
#
_cell.length_a   1.000
_cell.length_b   1.000
_cell.length_c   1.000
_cell.angle_alpha   90.00
_cell.angle_beta   90.00
_cell.angle_gamma   90.00
#
_symmetry.space_group_name_H-M   'P 1'
#
loop_
_entity.id
_entity.type
_entity.pdbx_description
1 polymer ?
#
loop_
_entity_poly.entity_id
_entity_poly.type
_entity_poly.pdbx_seq_one_letter_code
_entity_poly.pdbx_strand_id
1 'polypeptide(L)'
;MGMFKNMFNKSEKENNLPFGSNECGRFLRETYKDSVDEVKILEENVYEKLNEYDEIVENISKLETRKKIIEHILQSEMKECETAFCKERKITWKPVIKSSIDSKVFKDENPELALKYIKVNKSRVFKIR
;
A
#
# COMPACT_ATOMS: atom_id res chain seq x y z
N MET A 1 -25.08 -8.56 28.51
CA MET A 1 -24.34 -9.29 27.46
C MET A 1 -23.29 -8.35 26.87
N GLY A 2 -22.07 -8.16 27.38
CA GLY A 2 -21.25 -9.03 28.21
C GLY A 2 -20.47 -10.03 27.36
N MET A 3 -19.48 -9.57 26.56
CA MET A 3 -18.43 -10.46 26.02
C MET A 3 -17.19 -9.83 25.34
N PHE A 4 -16.81 -8.56 25.59
CA PHE A 4 -15.53 -8.03 25.03
C PHE A 4 -14.66 -7.20 25.98
N LYS A 5 -15.02 -7.06 27.26
CA LYS A 5 -14.29 -6.16 28.17
C LYS A 5 -13.21 -6.82 29.05
N ASN A 6 -12.91 -8.10 28.85
CA ASN A 6 -11.93 -8.83 29.67
C ASN A 6 -10.79 -9.43 28.85
N MET A 7 -10.07 -8.63 28.06
CA MET A 7 -8.80 -9.06 27.43
C MET A 7 -7.60 -8.17 27.76
N PHE A 8 -7.74 -7.30 28.76
CA PHE A 8 -6.61 -6.48 29.21
C PHE A 8 -6.51 -6.55 30.72
N ASN A 9 -5.91 -7.64 31.20
CA ASN A 9 -5.18 -7.59 32.45
C ASN A 9 -3.98 -8.55 32.41
N LYS A 10 -2.79 -7.93 32.45
CA LYS A 10 -1.52 -8.44 32.96
C LYS A 10 -0.91 -9.67 32.28
N SER A 11 0.13 -9.44 31.47
CA SER A 11 1.49 -9.99 31.63
C SER A 11 2.26 -9.82 30.33
N GLU A 12 3.52 -9.41 30.45
CA GLU A 12 4.55 -9.60 29.43
C GLU A 12 4.47 -11.03 28.88
N LYS A 13 3.92 -11.17 27.69
CA LYS A 13 4.00 -12.37 26.87
C LYS A 13 4.34 -11.85 25.49
N GLU A 14 5.41 -12.39 24.90
CA GLU A 14 5.78 -12.19 23.51
C GLU A 14 4.52 -12.02 22.66
N ASN A 15 4.33 -10.82 22.12
CA ASN A 15 3.23 -10.51 21.24
C ASN A 15 3.46 -11.31 19.95
N ASN A 16 3.02 -12.57 19.93
CA ASN A 16 2.96 -13.43 18.75
C ASN A 16 1.82 -13.00 17.82
N LEU A 17 1.74 -11.70 17.53
CA LEU A 17 0.93 -11.23 16.41
C LEU A 17 1.59 -11.76 15.13
N PRO A 18 0.81 -12.24 14.15
CA PRO A 18 1.34 -12.68 12.87
C PRO A 18 1.74 -11.47 12.01
N PHE A 19 2.79 -10.74 12.44
CA PHE A 19 3.33 -9.58 11.73
C PHE A 19 3.69 -9.96 10.29
N GLY A 20 3.36 -9.09 9.34
CA GLY A 20 3.49 -9.36 7.90
C GLY A 20 2.25 -9.99 7.25
N SER A 21 1.28 -10.50 8.01
CA SER A 21 0.01 -10.96 7.45
C SER A 21 -0.96 -9.81 7.14
N ASN A 22 -1.81 -9.99 6.10
CA ASN A 22 -2.86 -9.05 5.74
C ASN A 22 -3.85 -8.81 6.89
N GLU A 23 -4.15 -9.86 7.65
CA GLU A 23 -5.06 -9.83 8.81
C GLU A 23 -4.48 -8.99 9.95
N CYS A 24 -3.19 -9.15 10.26
CA CYS A 24 -2.50 -8.30 11.23
C CYS A 24 -2.49 -6.83 10.78
N GLY A 25 -2.20 -6.57 9.49
CA GLY A 25 -2.26 -5.22 8.93
C GLY A 25 -3.65 -4.59 8.99
N ARG A 26 -4.73 -5.36 8.77
CA ARG A 26 -6.11 -4.90 8.96
C ARG A 26 -6.39 -4.59 10.43
N PHE A 27 -6.05 -5.51 11.32
CA PHE A 27 -6.21 -5.36 12.77
C PHE A 27 -5.52 -4.08 13.28
N LEU A 28 -4.26 -3.84 12.92
CA LEU A 28 -3.53 -2.64 13.34
C LEU A 28 -4.18 -1.34 12.83
N ARG A 29 -4.65 -1.31 11.57
CA ARG A 29 -5.31 -0.14 10.99
C ARG A 29 -6.66 0.17 11.63
N GLU A 30 -7.41 -0.87 12.01
CA GLU A 30 -8.72 -0.72 12.66
C GLU A 30 -8.55 -0.33 14.14
N THR A 31 -7.66 -1.02 14.84
CA THR A 31 -7.40 -0.81 16.28
C THR A 31 -6.86 0.59 16.54
N TYR A 32 -5.94 1.05 15.71
CA TYR A 32 -5.31 2.35 15.86
C TYR A 32 -5.87 3.36 14.84
N LYS A 33 -7.13 3.25 14.42
CA LYS A 33 -7.71 4.14 13.38
C LYS A 33 -7.73 5.60 13.79
N ASP A 34 -8.11 5.88 15.03
CA ASP A 34 -8.09 7.22 15.60
C ASP A 34 -6.70 7.50 16.20
N SER A 35 -6.20 8.73 16.02
CA SER A 35 -4.86 9.13 16.45
C SER A 35 -4.91 10.27 17.46
N VAL A 36 -3.92 10.28 18.35
CA VAL A 36 -3.58 11.44 19.19
C VAL A 36 -2.37 12.16 18.59
N ASP A 37 -2.31 13.47 18.75
CA ASP A 37 -1.19 14.32 18.30
C ASP A 37 -0.13 14.42 19.41
N GLU A 38 0.43 13.26 19.78
CA GLU A 38 1.46 13.13 20.80
C GLU A 38 2.70 12.46 20.22
N VAL A 39 3.87 12.91 20.67
CA VAL A 39 5.16 12.34 20.25
C VAL A 39 5.53 11.18 21.15
N LYS A 40 5.74 10.01 20.55
CA LYS A 40 6.27 8.82 21.24
C LYS A 40 7.73 8.59 20.84
N ILE A 41 8.62 8.54 21.83
CA ILE A 41 10.01 8.10 21.64
C ILE A 41 10.01 6.57 21.68
N LEU A 42 10.60 5.93 20.67
CA LEU A 42 10.76 4.47 20.61
C LEU A 42 12.06 4.05 21.30
N GLU A 43 12.11 2.80 21.74
CA GLU A 43 13.31 2.20 22.34
C GLU A 43 14.42 1.99 21.29
N GLU A 44 15.68 2.09 21.71
CA GLU A 44 16.87 1.94 20.86
C GLU A 44 16.93 0.56 20.19
N ASN A 45 16.43 -0.49 20.85
CA ASN A 45 16.38 -1.86 20.31
C ASN A 45 15.52 -1.98 19.04
N VAL A 46 14.59 -1.05 18.78
CA VAL A 46 13.79 -1.01 17.56
C VAL A 46 14.56 -0.39 16.40
N TYR A 47 15.65 0.34 16.66
CA TYR A 47 16.43 1.02 15.64
C TYR A 47 17.03 0.04 14.62
N GLU A 48 17.44 -1.15 15.07
CA GLU A 48 17.91 -2.21 14.16
C GLU A 48 16.87 -2.59 13.11
N LYS A 49 15.57 -2.54 13.44
CA LYS A 49 14.48 -2.80 12.49
C LYS A 49 14.29 -1.69 11.46
N LEU A 50 14.68 -0.46 11.77
CA LEU A 50 14.70 0.64 10.79
C LEU A 50 15.84 0.43 9.79
N ASN A 51 17.04 0.06 10.26
CA ASN A 51 18.15 -0.25 9.36
C ASN A 51 17.83 -1.42 8.42
N GLU A 52 17.23 -2.49 8.96
CA GLU A 52 16.76 -3.63 8.16
C GLU A 52 15.72 -3.20 7.12
N TYR A 53 14.78 -2.33 7.50
CA TYR A 53 13.79 -1.78 6.59
C TYR A 53 14.43 -0.98 5.44
N ASP A 54 15.40 -0.11 5.74
CA ASP A 54 16.07 0.73 4.74
C ASP A 54 16.86 -0.11 3.74
N GLU A 55 17.57 -1.15 4.20
CA GLU A 55 18.27 -2.10 3.33
C GLU A 55 17.31 -2.84 2.40
N ILE A 56 16.16 -3.29 2.93
CA ILE A 56 15.12 -3.96 2.13
C ILE A 56 14.57 -3.01 1.06
N VAL A 57 14.28 -1.76 1.40
CA VAL A 57 13.79 -0.75 0.46
C VAL A 57 14.79 -0.49 -0.66
N GLU A 58 16.08 -0.38 -0.32
CA GLU A 58 17.14 -0.21 -1.32
C GLU A 58 17.21 -1.43 -2.26
N ASN A 59 17.13 -2.64 -1.72
CA ASN A 59 17.14 -3.87 -2.51
C ASN A 59 15.92 -3.99 -3.42
N ILE A 60 14.73 -3.63 -2.94
CA ILE A 60 13.50 -3.55 -3.77
C ILE A 60 13.72 -2.58 -4.93
N SER A 61 14.24 -1.37 -4.66
CA SER A 61 14.52 -0.37 -5.69
C SER A 61 15.48 -0.88 -6.78
N LYS A 62 16.54 -1.59 -6.38
CA LYS A 62 17.48 -2.25 -7.32
C LYS A 62 16.78 -3.30 -8.19
N LEU A 63 15.94 -4.14 -7.58
CA LEU A 63 15.18 -5.18 -8.29
C LEU A 63 14.14 -4.58 -9.24
N GLU A 64 13.42 -3.54 -8.83
CA GLU A 64 12.47 -2.80 -9.67
C GLU A 64 13.16 -2.16 -10.86
N THR A 65 14.32 -1.54 -10.65
CA THR A 65 15.13 -0.96 -11.72
C THR A 65 15.55 -2.02 -12.73
N ARG A 66 16.06 -3.16 -12.26
CA ARG A 66 16.45 -4.28 -13.14
C ARG A 66 15.26 -4.85 -13.91
N LYS A 67 14.12 -5.04 -13.26
CA LYS A 67 12.86 -5.46 -13.89
C LYS A 67 12.47 -4.50 -15.01
N LYS A 68 12.50 -3.19 -14.74
CA LYS A 68 12.16 -2.14 -15.70
C LYS A 68 13.07 -2.12 -16.92
N ILE A 69 14.38 -2.33 -16.72
CA ILE A 69 15.33 -2.47 -17.83
C ILE A 69 14.92 -3.63 -18.76
N ILE A 70 14.57 -4.79 -18.20
CA ILE A 70 14.11 -5.94 -18.99
C ILE A 70 12.78 -5.64 -19.70
N GLU A 71 11.83 -4.99 -19.01
CA GLU A 71 10.56 -4.59 -19.61
C GLU A 71 10.77 -3.66 -20.81
N HIS A 72 11.68 -2.67 -20.71
CA HIS A 72 12.01 -1.79 -21.84
C HIS A 72 12.66 -2.54 -23.01
N ILE A 73 13.56 -3.48 -22.74
CA ILE A 73 14.15 -4.33 -23.80
C ILE A 73 13.05 -5.09 -24.53
N LEU A 74 12.14 -5.75 -23.80
CA LEU A 74 11.04 -6.49 -24.40
C LEU A 74 10.09 -5.58 -25.20
N GLN A 75 9.75 -4.40 -24.67
CA GLN A 75 8.93 -3.42 -25.38
C GLN A 75 9.62 -2.92 -26.66
N SER A 76 10.93 -2.69 -26.63
CA SER A 76 11.72 -2.30 -27.80
C SER A 76 11.73 -3.38 -28.89
N GLU A 77 11.76 -4.65 -28.50
CA GLU A 77 11.63 -5.78 -29.45
C GLU A 77 10.19 -5.92 -29.98
N MET A 78 9.19 -5.68 -29.14
CA MET A 78 7.77 -5.75 -29.52
C MET A 78 7.33 -4.61 -30.44
N LYS A 79 7.89 -3.40 -30.28
CA LYS A 79 7.52 -2.19 -31.03
C LYS A 79 5.99 -1.97 -31.02
N GLU A 80 5.35 -1.89 -32.19
CA GLU A 80 3.91 -1.69 -32.33
C GLU A 80 3.08 -2.97 -32.11
N CYS A 81 3.73 -4.13 -31.95
CA CYS A 81 3.03 -5.39 -31.76
C CYS A 81 2.46 -5.51 -30.34
N GLU A 82 1.16 -5.73 -30.25
CA GLU A 82 0.48 -5.94 -28.96
C GLU A 82 0.78 -7.29 -28.30
N THR A 83 1.25 -8.27 -29.07
CA THR A 83 1.49 -9.63 -28.59
C THR A 83 2.76 -10.18 -29.22
N ALA A 84 3.62 -10.77 -28.40
CA ALA A 84 4.82 -11.48 -28.82
C ALA A 84 4.91 -12.85 -28.14
N PHE A 85 5.57 -13.79 -28.79
CA PHE A 85 5.88 -15.10 -28.23
C PHE A 85 7.40 -15.29 -28.16
N CYS A 86 7.89 -15.72 -27.01
CA CYS A 86 9.26 -16.15 -26.83
C CYS A 86 9.25 -17.57 -26.25
N LYS A 87 9.57 -18.56 -27.09
CA LYS A 87 9.40 -19.98 -26.80
C LYS A 87 7.97 -20.26 -26.32
N GLU A 88 7.81 -20.74 -25.08
CA GLU A 88 6.52 -21.09 -24.48
C GLU A 88 5.83 -19.90 -23.78
N ARG A 89 6.47 -18.73 -23.73
CA ARG A 89 5.94 -17.56 -23.03
C ARG A 89 5.28 -16.58 -23.99
N LYS A 90 4.05 -16.21 -23.66
CA LYS A 90 3.30 -15.13 -24.31
C LYS A 90 3.52 -13.82 -23.54
N ILE A 91 3.83 -12.75 -24.26
CA ILE A 91 3.98 -11.40 -23.75
C ILE A 91 2.91 -10.53 -24.42
N THR A 92 2.23 -9.68 -23.66
CA THR A 92 1.20 -8.77 -24.19
C THR A 92 1.43 -7.35 -23.71
N TRP A 93 1.40 -6.40 -24.64
CA TRP A 93 1.50 -4.97 -24.39
C TRP A 93 0.41 -4.25 -25.17
N LYS A 94 -0.81 -4.30 -24.62
CA LYS A 94 -2.02 -3.74 -25.26
C LYS A 94 -2.28 -2.32 -24.79
N PRO A 95 -2.84 -1.45 -25.66
CA PRO A 95 -3.33 -0.15 -25.22
C PRO A 95 -4.47 -0.35 -24.21
N VAL A 96 -4.39 0.37 -23.08
CA VAL A 96 -5.44 0.38 -22.06
C VAL A 96 -6.17 1.71 -22.15
N ILE A 97 -7.42 1.68 -22.63
CA ILE A 97 -8.30 2.84 -22.66
C ILE A 97 -9.16 2.81 -21.40
N LYS A 98 -9.02 3.82 -20.55
CA LYS A 98 -9.83 3.99 -19.34
C LYS A 98 -10.61 5.30 -19.44
N SER A 99 -11.93 5.21 -19.43
CA SER A 99 -12.83 6.34 -19.26
C SER A 99 -13.12 6.53 -17.77
N SER A 100 -12.89 7.73 -17.26
CA SER A 100 -13.27 8.13 -15.91
C SER A 100 -13.94 9.49 -15.94
N ILE A 101 -14.86 9.72 -15.00
CA ILE A 101 -15.49 11.02 -14.82
C ILE A 101 -14.42 12.03 -14.43
N ASP A 102 -14.37 13.17 -15.13
CA ASP A 102 -13.56 14.30 -14.69
C ASP A 102 -14.17 14.87 -13.42
N SER A 103 -13.65 14.38 -12.29
CA SER A 103 -14.17 14.67 -10.97
C SER A 103 -13.93 16.13 -10.56
N LYS A 104 -13.03 16.85 -11.24
CA LYS A 104 -12.83 18.30 -11.00
C LYS A 104 -13.92 19.08 -11.71
N VAL A 105 -14.06 18.88 -13.03
CA VAL A 105 -15.11 19.53 -13.83
C VAL A 105 -16.49 19.26 -13.26
N PHE A 106 -16.77 18.00 -12.86
CA PHE A 106 -18.05 17.64 -12.26
C PHE A 106 -18.34 18.39 -10.95
N LYS A 107 -17.32 18.65 -10.13
CA LYS A 107 -17.49 19.42 -8.87
C LYS A 107 -17.70 20.90 -9.14
N ASP A 108 -17.06 21.44 -10.17
CA ASP A 108 -17.16 22.85 -10.53
C ASP A 108 -18.51 23.17 -11.18
N GLU A 109 -18.98 22.31 -12.09
CA GLU A 109 -20.26 22.49 -12.80
C GLU A 109 -21.47 22.07 -11.95
N ASN A 110 -21.32 21.07 -11.09
CA ASN A 110 -22.43 20.48 -10.32
C ASN A 110 -22.05 20.26 -8.84
N PRO A 111 -21.74 21.33 -8.08
CA PRO A 111 -21.24 21.21 -6.70
C PRO A 111 -22.24 20.52 -5.75
N GLU A 112 -23.54 20.78 -5.90
CA GLU A 112 -24.58 20.17 -5.06
C GLU A 112 -24.66 18.66 -5.26
N LEU A 113 -24.62 18.21 -6.52
CA LEU A 113 -24.61 16.78 -6.84
C LEU A 113 -23.30 16.14 -6.39
N ALA A 114 -22.16 16.80 -6.57
CA ALA A 114 -20.90 16.28 -6.07
C ALA A 114 -20.92 16.07 -4.55
N LEU A 115 -21.42 17.03 -3.78
CA LEU A 115 -21.57 16.91 -2.32
C LEU A 115 -22.45 15.74 -1.91
N LYS A 116 -23.57 15.50 -2.62
CA LYS A 116 -24.48 14.38 -2.35
C LYS A 116 -23.81 13.01 -2.46
N TYR A 117 -22.80 12.87 -3.30
CA TYR A 117 -22.13 11.59 -3.57
C TYR A 117 -20.71 11.50 -2.99
N ILE A 118 -20.25 12.51 -2.24
CA ILE A 118 -18.96 12.44 -1.55
C ILE A 118 -19.05 11.53 -0.33
N LYS A 119 -18.23 10.48 -0.33
CA LYS A 119 -17.98 9.64 0.84
C LYS A 119 -16.69 10.08 1.52
N VAL A 120 -16.77 10.52 2.77
CA VAL A 120 -15.58 10.82 3.59
C VAL A 120 -15.08 9.53 4.24
N ASN A 121 -13.87 9.12 3.88
CA ASN A 121 -13.16 8.02 4.52
C ASN A 121 -11.97 8.57 5.31
N LYS A 122 -11.85 8.18 6.58
CA LYS A 122 -10.66 8.48 7.41
C LYS A 122 -9.76 7.25 7.44
N SER A 123 -8.48 7.44 7.14
CA SER A 123 -7.43 6.42 7.23
C SER A 123 -6.15 7.03 7.77
N ARG A 124 -5.32 6.21 8.42
CA ARG A 124 -3.95 6.58 8.83
C ARG A 124 -2.95 5.97 7.86
N VAL A 125 -1.98 6.77 7.46
CA VAL A 125 -0.91 6.35 6.55
C VAL A 125 0.34 6.09 7.37
N PHE A 126 0.96 4.93 7.16
CA PHE A 126 2.27 4.60 7.70
C PHE A 126 3.34 5.12 6.74
N LYS A 127 4.33 5.84 7.26
CA LYS A 127 5.46 6.37 6.48
C LYS A 127 6.70 6.44 7.36
N ILE A 128 7.81 5.93 6.85
CA ILE A 128 9.17 6.15 7.39
C ILE A 128 9.81 7.24 6.52
N ARG A 129 10.58 8.15 7.14
CA ARG A 129 11.26 9.27 6.47
C ARG A 129 12.72 9.31 6.88
#